data_AF-A0A0F9E034-F1
#
_entry.id   AF-A0A0F9E034-F1
#
_cell.length_a   1.000
_cell.length_b   1.000
_cell.length_c   1.000
_cell.angle_alpha   90.00
_cell.angle_beta   90.00
_cell.angle_gamma   90.00
#
_symmetry.space_group_name_H-M   'P 1'
#
loop_
_entity.id
_entity.type
_entity.pdbx_description
1 polymer ?
#
loop_
_entity_poly.entity_id
_entity_poly.type
_entity_poly.pdbx_seq_one_letter_code
_entity_poly.pdbx_strand_id
1 'polypeptide(L)'
;LYGKFAQLRIISEKEDISGSEDYSREIIFNLTTGHNLTVTRMLNTEITQRMEGEGKNSNVAIAAHITENSRLMIWDIIRDVGTDRVLYCDTDSLKIRARDLQHVKHPKSKTQLGALKVESTSEKLYIEGAKNYRTEQGRCIKGIPESAKEIAPGVFTYRWFAGQVTHLEKNIKVGARVTNMTRTLTAEYTKGVIGKDGRVSPFRLSLPEQPSLPPPPDQTSS
;
A
#
# COMPACT_ATOMS: atom_id res chain seq x y z
N LEU A 1 -0.16 -10.24 -0.02
CA LEU A 1 0.38 -11.62 0.01
C LEU A 1 1.86 -11.67 -0.38
N TYR A 2 2.29 -10.99 -1.46
CA TYR A 2 3.67 -11.03 -1.98
C TYR A 2 4.76 -10.42 -1.08
N GLY A 3 4.39 -9.57 -0.12
CA GLY A 3 5.36 -8.97 0.80
C GLY A 3 6.17 -10.01 1.57
N LYS A 4 5.64 -11.22 1.79
CA LYS A 4 6.38 -12.32 2.43
C LYS A 4 7.60 -12.78 1.62
N PHE A 5 7.54 -12.70 0.29
CA PHE A 5 8.65 -13.04 -0.61
C PHE A 5 9.66 -11.90 -0.77
N ALA A 6 9.43 -10.74 -0.15
CA ALA A 6 10.37 -9.61 -0.12
C ALA A 6 10.68 -9.18 1.32
N GLN A 7 10.47 -10.07 2.29
CA GLN A 7 10.76 -9.81 3.69
C GLN A 7 12.26 -9.89 3.93
N LEU A 8 12.79 -8.87 4.59
CA LEU A 8 14.12 -8.94 5.18
C LEU A 8 14.11 -9.92 6.36
N ARG A 9 15.25 -10.55 6.63
CA ARG A 9 15.37 -11.45 7.79
C ARG A 9 15.25 -10.61 9.05
N ILE A 10 14.37 -11.02 9.94
CA ILE A 10 14.31 -10.49 11.30
C ILE A 10 15.07 -11.47 12.18
N ILE A 11 16.20 -11.03 12.71
CA ILE A 11 16.91 -11.76 13.76
C ILE A 11 16.33 -11.29 15.08
N SER A 12 15.88 -12.23 15.88
CA SER A 12 15.29 -11.99 17.20
C SER A 12 16.06 -12.82 18.21
N GLU A 13 16.73 -12.13 19.12
CA GLU A 13 17.37 -12.73 20.28
C GLU A 13 16.46 -12.51 21.48
N LYS A 14 16.34 -13.53 22.33
CA LYS A 14 15.52 -13.49 23.53
C LYS A 14 16.39 -13.80 24.73
N GLU A 15 16.27 -12.97 25.76
CA GLU A 15 16.96 -13.14 27.03
C GLU A 15 15.92 -13.14 28.15
N ASP A 16 16.11 -14.03 29.12
CA ASP A 16 15.31 -14.06 30.34
C ASP A 16 15.86 -13.02 31.31
N ILE A 17 15.03 -12.03 31.63
CA ILE A 17 15.32 -10.95 32.57
C ILE A 17 14.46 -11.09 33.83
N SER A 18 14.21 -12.33 34.26
CA SER A 18 13.46 -12.68 35.47
C SER A 18 13.88 -11.82 36.67
N GLY A 19 12.88 -11.17 37.29
CA GLY A 19 13.08 -10.22 38.39
C GLY A 19 13.03 -8.75 37.96
N SER A 20 13.02 -8.45 36.66
CA SER A 20 12.75 -7.11 36.14
C SER A 20 11.25 -6.87 35.96
N GLU A 21 10.75 -5.74 36.47
CA GLU A 21 9.39 -5.24 36.17
C GLU A 21 9.36 -4.31 34.95
N ASP A 22 10.47 -4.23 34.19
CA ASP A 22 10.61 -3.27 33.12
C ASP A 22 9.65 -3.57 31.96
N TYR A 23 8.89 -2.54 31.61
CA TYR A 23 8.13 -2.48 30.38
C TYR A 23 8.67 -1.32 29.55
N SER A 24 9.50 -1.62 28.55
CA SER A 24 10.10 -0.61 27.68
C SER A 24 10.22 -1.09 26.23
N ARG A 25 10.33 -0.12 25.32
CA ARG A 25 10.67 -0.36 23.93
C ARG A 25 11.55 0.76 23.43
N GLU A 26 12.73 0.40 22.95
CA GLU A 26 13.77 1.33 22.53
C GLU A 26 14.15 1.04 21.08
N ILE A 27 14.37 2.10 20.30
CA ILE A 27 15.02 2.01 18.99
C ILE A 27 16.42 2.58 19.16
N ILE A 28 17.42 1.72 19.02
CA ILE A 28 18.83 2.04 19.23
C ILE A 28 19.51 2.03 17.87
N PHE A 29 20.13 3.14 17.46
CA PHE A 29 20.99 3.18 16.28
C PHE A 29 22.40 2.75 16.66
N ASN A 30 22.87 1.64 16.12
CA ASN A 30 24.23 1.16 16.38
C ASN A 30 25.21 1.86 15.45
N LEU A 31 26.08 2.71 16.01
CA LEU A 31 27.07 3.49 15.24
C LEU A 31 28.13 2.62 14.56
N THR A 32 28.40 1.42 15.07
CA THR A 32 29.40 0.49 14.50
C THR A 32 28.84 -0.26 13.30
N THR A 33 27.58 -0.72 13.39
CA THR A 33 26.96 -1.51 12.30
C THR A 33 26.13 -0.65 11.34
N GLY A 34 25.78 0.59 11.71
CA GLY A 34 24.91 1.47 10.92
C GLY A 34 23.44 1.01 10.87
N HIS A 35 23.03 0.10 11.75
CA HIS A 35 21.69 -0.49 11.75
C HIS A 35 20.88 -0.09 12.99
N ASN A 36 19.56 0.00 12.80
CA ASN A 36 18.62 0.15 13.90
C ASN A 36 18.36 -1.21 14.57
N LEU A 37 18.41 -1.21 15.90
CA LEU A 37 17.99 -2.30 16.78
C LEU A 37 16.69 -1.89 17.47
N THR A 38 15.75 -2.82 17.62
CA THR A 38 14.60 -2.63 18.48
C THR A 38 14.75 -3.55 19.68
N VAL A 39 14.84 -2.98 20.88
CA VAL A 39 14.86 -3.73 22.14
C VAL A 39 13.50 -3.57 22.79
N THR A 40 12.84 -4.69 23.11
CA THR A 40 11.54 -4.70 23.79
C THR A 40 11.65 -5.51 25.07
N ARG A 41 11.41 -4.88 26.21
CA ARG A 41 11.37 -5.52 27.53
C ARG A 41 9.93 -5.65 27.97
N MET A 42 9.49 -6.89 28.19
CA MET A 42 8.16 -7.19 28.73
C MET A 42 8.09 -8.62 29.25
N LEU A 43 7.30 -8.85 30.30
CA LEU A 43 7.00 -10.20 30.82
C LEU A 43 8.27 -11.03 31.11
N ASN A 44 9.22 -10.44 31.85
CA ASN A 44 10.51 -11.05 32.18
C ASN A 44 11.35 -11.45 30.95
N THR A 45 11.07 -10.89 29.78
CA THR A 45 11.79 -11.19 28.55
C THR A 45 12.30 -9.91 27.91
N GLU A 46 13.58 -9.88 27.57
CA GLU A 46 14.13 -8.92 26.62
C GLU A 46 14.13 -9.55 25.24
N ILE A 47 13.56 -8.84 24.26
CA ILE A 47 13.56 -9.24 22.85
C ILE A 47 14.32 -8.17 22.07
N THR A 48 15.50 -8.54 21.57
CA THR A 48 16.32 -7.69 20.72
C THR A 48 16.14 -8.11 19.26
N GLN A 49 15.66 -7.18 18.44
CA GLN A 49 15.35 -7.42 17.03
C GLN A 49 16.18 -6.52 16.12
N ARG A 50 16.74 -7.12 15.07
CA ARG A 50 17.35 -6.39 13.95
C ARG A 50 16.91 -6.98 12.62
N MET A 51 16.91 -6.13 11.59
CA MET A 51 16.68 -6.54 10.21
C MET A 51 18.03 -6.67 9.51
N GLU A 52 18.29 -7.83 8.92
CA GLU A 52 19.60 -8.11 8.30
C GLU A 52 19.44 -8.98 7.05
N GLY A 53 19.82 -8.46 5.89
CA GLY A 53 19.78 -9.23 4.63
C GLY A 53 18.40 -9.80 4.27
N GLU A 54 18.40 -10.78 3.37
CA GLU A 54 17.18 -11.39 2.85
C GLU A 54 16.61 -12.44 3.82
N GLY A 55 15.29 -12.44 3.98
CA GLY A 55 14.61 -13.47 4.76
C GLY A 55 14.79 -14.86 4.14
N LYS A 56 14.71 -15.92 4.97
CA LYS A 56 14.92 -17.32 4.54
C LYS A 56 14.09 -17.74 3.33
N ASN A 57 12.86 -17.22 3.21
CA ASN A 57 11.94 -17.51 2.12
C ASN A 57 11.75 -16.31 1.17
N SER A 58 12.67 -15.35 1.22
CA SER A 58 12.66 -14.20 0.33
C SER A 58 13.02 -14.67 -1.08
N ASN A 59 12.20 -14.28 -2.05
CA ASN A 59 12.49 -14.41 -3.47
C ASN A 59 11.77 -13.26 -4.19
N VAL A 60 12.48 -12.15 -4.34
CA VAL A 60 11.94 -10.93 -4.93
C VAL A 60 11.50 -11.15 -6.38
N ALA A 61 12.20 -12.02 -7.12
CA ALA A 61 11.84 -12.35 -8.50
C ALA A 61 10.45 -12.99 -8.61
N ILE A 62 10.11 -13.91 -7.70
CA ILE A 62 8.76 -14.49 -7.64
C ILE A 62 7.71 -13.41 -7.37
N ALA A 63 7.93 -12.53 -6.39
CA ALA A 63 7.01 -11.44 -6.09
C ALA A 63 6.83 -10.48 -7.28
N ALA A 64 7.93 -10.18 -7.99
CA ALA A 64 7.93 -9.32 -9.17
C ALA A 64 7.12 -9.94 -10.30
N HIS A 65 7.39 -11.19 -10.69
CA HIS A 65 6.67 -11.87 -11.76
C HIS A 65 5.19 -12.08 -11.48
N ILE A 66 4.81 -12.37 -10.22
CA ILE A 66 3.38 -12.47 -9.91
C ILE A 66 2.71 -11.10 -10.07
N THR A 67 3.35 -10.02 -9.61
CA THR A 67 2.81 -8.65 -9.73
C THR A 67 2.72 -8.21 -11.19
N GLU A 68 3.74 -8.51 -11.99
CA GLU A 68 3.78 -8.29 -13.43
C GLU A 68 2.64 -9.02 -14.15
N ASN A 69 2.56 -10.35 -13.99
CA ASN A 69 1.53 -11.17 -14.63
C ASN A 69 0.11 -10.74 -14.23
N SER A 70 -0.09 -10.36 -12.97
CA SER A 70 -1.39 -9.85 -12.50
C SER A 70 -1.76 -8.53 -13.21
N ARG A 71 -0.80 -7.63 -13.42
CA ARG A 71 -1.03 -6.36 -14.14
C ARG A 71 -1.30 -6.60 -15.62
N LEU A 72 -0.55 -7.49 -16.27
CA LEU A 72 -0.75 -7.84 -17.68
C LEU A 72 -2.13 -8.47 -17.90
N MET A 73 -2.55 -9.39 -17.03
CA MET A 73 -3.88 -9.99 -17.07
C MET A 73 -4.99 -8.93 -16.96
N ILE A 74 -4.88 -8.01 -15.98
CA ILE A 74 -5.85 -6.91 -15.83
C ILE A 74 -5.82 -5.99 -17.05
N TRP A 75 -4.65 -5.71 -17.62
CA TRP A 75 -4.52 -4.91 -18.83
C TRP A 75 -5.20 -5.55 -20.04
N ASP A 76 -5.07 -6.86 -20.23
CA ASP A 76 -5.77 -7.57 -21.31
C ASP A 76 -7.28 -7.52 -21.13
N ILE A 77 -7.78 -7.63 -19.88
CA ILE A 77 -9.21 -7.42 -19.59
C ILE A 77 -9.64 -5.98 -19.92
N ILE A 78 -8.84 -4.97 -19.56
CA ILE A 78 -9.11 -3.57 -19.89
C ILE A 78 -9.16 -3.38 -21.42
N ARG A 79 -8.26 -4.02 -22.16
CA ARG A 79 -8.24 -3.98 -23.64
C ARG A 79 -9.47 -4.63 -24.25
N ASP A 80 -9.91 -5.77 -23.73
CA ASP A 80 -11.11 -6.46 -24.17
C ASP A 80 -12.38 -5.60 -23.97
N VAL A 81 -12.48 -4.94 -22.82
CA VAL A 81 -13.60 -4.02 -22.52
C VAL A 81 -13.50 -2.73 -23.32
N GLY A 82 -12.27 -2.24 -23.54
CA GLY A 82 -11.93 -0.92 -24.05
C GLY A 82 -11.56 0.03 -22.91
N THR A 83 -10.40 0.68 -23.03
CA THR A 83 -9.88 1.65 -22.05
C THR A 83 -10.89 2.73 -21.71
N ASP A 84 -11.73 3.10 -22.67
CA ASP A 84 -12.70 4.17 -22.48
C ASP A 84 -13.90 3.81 -21.61
N ARG A 85 -14.16 2.52 -21.44
CA ARG A 85 -15.35 1.98 -20.76
C ARG A 85 -15.04 1.52 -19.32
N VAL A 86 -13.76 1.42 -18.99
CA VAL A 86 -13.31 1.15 -17.62
C VAL A 86 -13.37 2.43 -16.80
N LEU A 87 -14.19 2.40 -15.75
CA LEU A 87 -14.40 3.56 -14.87
C LEU A 87 -13.29 3.69 -13.83
N TYR A 88 -12.81 2.55 -13.32
CA TYR A 88 -11.78 2.51 -12.28
C TYR A 88 -11.09 1.14 -12.24
N CYS A 89 -9.84 1.13 -11.79
CA CYS A 89 -9.05 -0.09 -11.58
C CYS A 89 -8.31 0.01 -10.24
N ASP A 90 -8.35 -1.04 -9.43
CA ASP A 90 -7.48 -1.19 -8.26
C ASP A 90 -7.00 -2.62 -8.11
N THR A 91 -5.69 -2.81 -8.22
CA THR A 91 -4.91 -4.03 -7.97
C THR A 91 -5.41 -5.26 -8.74
N ASP A 92 -6.55 -5.80 -8.34
CA ASP A 92 -7.19 -7.03 -8.80
C ASP A 92 -8.69 -6.83 -9.13
N SER A 93 -9.16 -5.59 -9.20
CA SER A 93 -10.57 -5.26 -9.43
C SER A 93 -10.74 -4.16 -10.50
N LEU A 94 -11.82 -4.28 -11.27
CA LEU A 94 -12.26 -3.31 -12.27
C LEU A 94 -13.69 -2.87 -11.97
N LYS A 95 -13.96 -1.58 -12.11
CA LYS A 95 -15.32 -1.02 -12.12
C LYS A 95 -15.67 -0.64 -13.54
N ILE A 96 -16.74 -1.22 -14.06
CA ILE A 96 -17.27 -1.00 -15.41
C ILE A 96 -18.78 -0.79 -15.34
N ARG A 97 -19.39 -0.28 -16.40
CA ARG A 97 -20.87 -0.22 -16.46
C ARG A 97 -21.40 -1.62 -16.71
N ALA A 98 -22.59 -1.92 -16.20
CA ALA A 98 -23.22 -3.24 -16.35
C ALA A 98 -23.32 -3.69 -17.83
N ARG A 99 -23.64 -2.75 -18.73
CA ARG A 99 -23.72 -2.98 -20.18
C ARG A 99 -22.40 -3.39 -20.84
N ASP A 100 -21.26 -3.06 -20.22
CA ASP A 100 -19.93 -3.32 -20.76
C ASP A 100 -19.40 -4.70 -20.29
N LEU A 101 -20.09 -5.37 -19.37
CA LEU A 101 -19.71 -6.68 -18.84
C LEU A 101 -19.61 -7.77 -19.92
N GLN A 102 -20.44 -7.66 -20.96
CA GLN A 102 -20.42 -8.56 -22.11
C GLN A 102 -19.10 -8.55 -22.89
N HIS A 103 -18.31 -7.47 -22.78
CA HIS A 103 -17.01 -7.36 -23.45
C HIS A 103 -15.87 -8.03 -22.68
N VAL A 104 -16.06 -8.34 -21.39
CA VAL A 104 -15.05 -9.03 -20.60
C VAL A 104 -14.97 -10.49 -21.07
N LYS A 105 -13.86 -10.90 -21.71
CA LYS A 105 -13.70 -12.30 -22.18
C LYS A 105 -13.12 -13.24 -21.12
N HIS A 106 -12.44 -12.69 -20.11
CA HIS A 106 -11.85 -13.50 -19.03
C HIS A 106 -12.92 -14.34 -18.31
N PRO A 107 -12.59 -15.60 -17.92
CA PRO A 107 -13.50 -16.50 -17.23
C PRO A 107 -14.18 -15.87 -16.03
N LYS A 108 -15.47 -16.17 -15.85
CA LYS A 108 -16.28 -15.66 -14.74
C LYS A 108 -16.80 -16.82 -13.92
N SER A 109 -16.48 -16.84 -12.65
CA SER A 109 -16.94 -17.85 -11.72
C SER A 109 -16.81 -17.34 -10.30
N LYS A 110 -17.75 -17.71 -9.43
CA LYS A 110 -17.71 -17.37 -8.02
C LYS A 110 -16.75 -18.25 -7.22
N THR A 111 -16.39 -19.42 -7.76
CA THR A 111 -15.68 -20.48 -7.03
C THR A 111 -14.39 -20.94 -7.70
N GLN A 112 -14.23 -20.70 -9.00
CA GLN A 112 -13.04 -21.12 -9.72
C GLN A 112 -11.86 -20.19 -9.44
N LEU A 113 -10.71 -20.78 -9.09
CA LEU A 113 -9.47 -20.05 -8.89
C LEU A 113 -9.06 -19.31 -10.17
N GLY A 114 -8.70 -18.04 -10.04
CA GLY A 114 -8.26 -17.18 -11.14
C GLY A 114 -9.39 -16.63 -12.02
N ALA A 115 -10.65 -17.03 -11.80
CA ALA A 115 -11.79 -16.45 -12.48
C ALA A 115 -12.24 -15.13 -11.83
N LEU A 116 -12.85 -14.25 -12.62
CA LEU A 116 -13.47 -13.03 -12.12
C LEU A 116 -14.82 -13.34 -11.48
N LYS A 117 -15.13 -12.68 -10.38
CA LYS A 117 -16.48 -12.62 -9.80
C LYS A 117 -17.00 -11.19 -9.81
N VAL A 118 -18.32 -11.05 -9.96
CA VAL A 118 -18.98 -9.77 -9.71
C VAL A 118 -19.12 -9.62 -8.20
N GLU A 119 -18.34 -8.72 -7.61
CA GLU A 119 -18.32 -8.50 -6.15
C GLU A 119 -19.52 -7.69 -5.68
N SER A 120 -19.87 -6.66 -6.44
CA SER A 120 -20.96 -5.73 -6.10
C SER A 120 -21.50 -5.07 -7.35
N THR A 121 -22.79 -4.75 -7.36
CA THR A 121 -23.43 -3.88 -8.33
C THR A 121 -23.89 -2.61 -7.63
N SER A 122 -23.80 -1.48 -8.32
CA SER A 122 -24.24 -0.20 -7.79
C SER A 122 -24.85 0.68 -8.87
N GLU A 123 -25.85 1.48 -8.51
CA GLU A 123 -26.47 2.44 -9.44
C GLU A 123 -25.59 3.68 -9.62
N LYS A 124 -24.90 4.10 -8.57
CA LYS A 124 -24.08 5.30 -8.56
C LYS A 124 -22.67 4.97 -8.10
N LEU A 125 -21.69 5.51 -8.81
CA LEU A 125 -20.28 5.42 -8.46
C LEU A 125 -19.66 6.80 -8.54
N TYR A 126 -19.11 7.26 -7.43
CA TYR A 126 -18.33 8.50 -7.35
C TYR A 126 -16.88 8.13 -7.05
N ILE A 127 -15.97 8.57 -7.91
CA ILE A 127 -14.53 8.31 -7.77
C ILE A 127 -13.87 9.65 -7.45
N GLU A 128 -13.35 9.77 -6.24
CA GLU A 128 -12.70 10.99 -5.74
C GLU A 128 -11.18 10.82 -5.71
N GLY A 129 -10.68 9.61 -5.99
CA GLY A 129 -9.26 9.35 -6.19
C GLY A 129 -8.87 7.89 -6.03
N ALA A 130 -7.57 7.65 -5.95
CA ALA A 130 -7.03 6.31 -5.79
C ALA A 130 -7.41 5.73 -4.42
N LYS A 131 -8.21 4.67 -4.45
CA LYS A 131 -8.80 4.01 -3.27
C LYS A 131 -9.62 4.99 -2.42
N ASN A 132 -10.30 5.93 -3.09
CA ASN A 132 -11.28 6.84 -2.52
C ASN A 132 -12.47 6.91 -3.49
N TYR A 133 -13.47 6.08 -3.23
CA TYR A 133 -14.71 6.05 -4.02
C TYR A 133 -15.90 5.72 -3.13
N ARG A 134 -17.09 6.09 -3.56
CA ARG A 134 -18.35 5.80 -2.86
C ARG A 134 -19.44 5.35 -3.83
N THR A 135 -20.30 4.48 -3.31
CA THR A 135 -21.55 4.07 -3.92
C THR A 135 -22.69 4.37 -2.95
N GLU A 136 -23.92 4.01 -3.30
CA GLU A 136 -25.05 4.04 -2.37
C GLU A 136 -24.88 3.08 -1.18
N GLN A 137 -24.01 2.08 -1.29
CA GLN A 137 -23.77 1.08 -0.24
C GLN A 137 -22.76 1.57 0.81
N GLY A 138 -21.96 2.60 0.49
CA GLY A 138 -20.95 3.11 1.40
C GLY A 138 -19.75 3.75 0.70
N ARG A 139 -18.72 4.05 1.50
CA ARG A 139 -17.50 4.73 1.04
C ARG A 139 -16.28 3.87 1.33
N CYS A 140 -15.42 3.70 0.34
CA CYS A 140 -14.16 3.00 0.46
C CYS A 140 -13.02 4.01 0.39
N ILE A 141 -12.31 4.21 1.51
CA ILE A 141 -11.15 5.11 1.59
C ILE A 141 -9.96 4.33 2.15
N LYS A 142 -8.80 4.43 1.49
CA LYS A 142 -7.58 3.76 1.97
C LYS A 142 -7.23 4.20 3.39
N GLY A 143 -7.16 3.22 4.29
CA GLY A 143 -6.72 3.44 5.66
C GLY A 143 -7.79 4.06 6.58
N ILE A 144 -9.03 4.23 6.09
CA ILE A 144 -10.18 4.57 6.91
C ILE A 144 -11.11 3.35 6.94
N PRO A 145 -11.43 2.81 8.12
CA PRO A 145 -12.34 1.68 8.22
C PRO A 145 -13.77 2.10 7.84
N GLU A 146 -14.57 1.14 7.40
CA GLU A 146 -15.99 1.35 7.05
C GLU A 146 -16.82 1.88 8.23
N SER A 147 -16.45 1.51 9.46
CA SER A 147 -17.11 1.98 10.68
C SER A 147 -16.79 3.43 11.06
N ALA A 148 -15.92 4.11 10.31
CA ALA A 148 -15.58 5.50 10.57
C ALA A 148 -16.74 6.45 10.28
N LYS A 149 -16.87 7.49 11.11
CA LYS A 149 -17.86 8.56 10.94
C LYS A 149 -17.17 9.83 10.49
N GLU A 150 -17.68 10.45 9.44
CA GLU A 150 -17.23 11.76 9.00
C GLU A 150 -17.82 12.83 9.94
N ILE A 151 -16.96 13.53 10.69
CA ILE A 151 -17.35 14.54 11.69
C ILE A 151 -17.25 15.98 11.15
N ALA A 152 -16.48 16.16 10.07
CA ALA A 152 -16.40 17.37 9.27
C ALA A 152 -15.97 16.96 7.85
N PRO A 153 -16.12 17.81 6.83
CA PRO A 153 -15.71 17.46 5.46
C PRO A 153 -14.26 16.98 5.40
N GLY A 154 -14.05 15.72 5.01
CA GLY A 154 -12.74 15.08 4.93
C GLY A 154 -12.13 14.67 6.27
N VAL A 155 -12.84 14.79 7.39
CA VAL A 155 -12.36 14.45 8.73
C VAL A 155 -13.15 13.27 9.29
N PHE A 156 -12.48 12.14 9.48
CA PHE A 156 -13.08 10.89 9.92
C PHE A 156 -12.64 10.54 11.33
N THR A 157 -13.58 10.05 12.14
CA THR A 157 -13.32 9.50 13.48
C THR A 157 -13.70 8.03 13.54
N TYR A 158 -12.87 7.20 14.16
CA TYR A 158 -13.16 5.78 14.36
C TYR A 158 -12.50 5.23 15.61
N ARG A 159 -13.05 4.12 16.13
CA ARG A 159 -12.46 3.42 17.27
C ARG A 159 -11.11 2.82 16.86
N TRP A 160 -10.09 3.15 17.63
CA TRP A 160 -8.73 2.69 17.45
C TRP A 160 -8.21 2.06 18.73
N PHE A 161 -7.57 0.90 18.58
CA PHE A 161 -6.92 0.18 19.66
C PHE A 161 -5.49 0.68 19.80
N ALA A 162 -5.16 1.18 20.99
CA ALA A 162 -3.81 1.64 21.28
C ALA A 162 -2.81 0.49 21.16
N GLY A 163 -1.75 0.71 20.39
CA GLY A 163 -0.62 -0.22 20.30
C GLY A 163 0.33 -0.10 21.49
N GLN A 164 1.30 -1.01 21.54
CA GLN A 164 2.33 -1.06 22.59
C GLN A 164 3.04 0.27 22.81
N VAL A 165 3.41 0.97 21.73
CA VAL A 165 4.10 2.28 21.79
C VAL A 165 3.26 3.31 22.55
N THR A 166 1.97 3.41 22.24
CA THR A 166 1.07 4.33 22.93
C THR A 166 0.80 3.93 24.38
N HIS A 167 0.81 2.62 24.69
CA HIS A 167 0.76 2.17 26.08
C HIS A 167 2.00 2.62 26.86
N LEU A 168 3.18 2.53 26.27
CA LEU A 168 4.43 3.01 26.87
C LEU A 168 4.43 4.53 27.08
N GLU A 169 4.13 5.30 26.02
CA GLU A 169 4.08 6.77 26.07
C GLU A 169 3.13 7.31 27.14
N LYS A 170 2.01 6.62 27.36
CA LYS A 170 0.97 7.03 28.33
C LYS A 170 1.04 6.26 29.65
N ASN A 171 2.08 5.45 29.86
CA ASN A 171 2.26 4.61 31.05
C ASN A 171 1.02 3.75 31.40
N ILE A 172 0.36 3.18 30.38
CA ILE A 172 -0.81 2.32 30.53
C ILE A 172 -0.33 0.90 30.80
N LYS A 173 -0.40 0.49 32.07
CA LYS A 173 0.10 -0.83 32.52
C LYS A 173 -0.91 -1.98 32.39
N VAL A 174 -2.21 -1.67 32.32
CA VAL A 174 -3.29 -2.69 32.36
C VAL A 174 -4.41 -2.37 31.37
N GLY A 175 -4.86 -3.42 30.67
CA GLY A 175 -6.03 -3.43 29.81
C GLY A 175 -5.78 -2.90 28.39
N ALA A 176 -6.60 -3.34 27.44
CA ALA A 176 -6.62 -2.76 26.11
C ALA A 176 -7.30 -1.38 26.15
N ARG A 177 -6.68 -0.36 25.55
CA ARG A 177 -7.32 0.96 25.43
C ARG A 177 -7.90 1.15 24.05
N VAL A 178 -9.19 1.46 24.04
CA VAL A 178 -9.91 1.87 22.84
C VAL A 178 -10.17 3.35 22.94
N THR A 179 -9.64 4.11 21.99
CA THR A 179 -9.82 5.56 21.90
C THR A 179 -10.34 5.91 20.51
N ASN A 180 -10.88 7.12 20.34
CA ASN A 180 -11.25 7.60 19.01
C ASN A 180 -10.01 8.20 18.35
N MET A 181 -9.67 7.72 17.16
CA MET A 181 -8.65 8.32 16.30
C MET A 181 -9.34 9.18 15.26
N THR A 182 -8.80 10.37 15.03
CA THR A 182 -9.23 11.25 13.94
C THR A 182 -8.22 11.21 12.80
N ARG A 183 -8.70 11.15 11.57
CA ARG A 183 -7.88 11.28 10.36
C ARG A 183 -8.48 12.30 9.40
N THR A 184 -7.63 13.18 8.91
CA THR A 184 -7.98 14.15 7.87
C THR A 184 -7.48 13.65 6.53
N LEU A 185 -8.36 13.65 5.54
CA LEU A 185 -8.07 13.29 4.16
C LEU A 185 -7.99 14.57 3.32
N THR A 186 -6.81 14.84 2.78
CA THR A 186 -6.67 15.78 1.66
C THR A 186 -7.10 15.03 0.40
N ALA A 187 -8.30 15.32 -0.12
CA ALA A 187 -8.87 14.66 -1.29
C ALA A 187 -8.18 15.04 -2.62
N GLU A 188 -6.89 15.35 -2.57
CA GLU A 188 -6.09 15.79 -3.71
C GLU A 188 -5.52 14.58 -4.45
N TYR A 189 -5.70 14.55 -5.77
CA TYR A 189 -5.16 13.50 -6.61
C TYR A 189 -3.80 13.91 -7.19
N THR A 190 -2.72 13.41 -6.58
CA THR A 190 -1.34 13.77 -6.95
C THR A 190 -0.63 12.75 -7.84
N LYS A 191 -1.36 11.78 -8.41
CA LYS A 191 -0.78 10.63 -9.14
C LYS A 191 -0.83 10.77 -10.67
N GLY A 192 -1.29 11.90 -11.17
CA GLY A 192 -1.40 12.18 -12.59
C GLY A 192 -2.14 13.49 -12.84
N VAL A 193 -2.33 13.81 -14.12
CA VAL A 193 -3.05 15.01 -14.55
C VAL A 193 -4.52 14.64 -14.79
N ILE A 194 -5.44 15.32 -14.10
CA ILE A 194 -6.88 15.14 -14.30
C ILE A 194 -7.34 16.01 -15.47
N GLY A 195 -7.89 15.37 -16.50
CA GLY A 195 -8.54 16.02 -17.64
C GLY A 195 -9.94 16.56 -17.29
N LYS A 196 -10.49 17.41 -18.15
CA LYS A 196 -11.83 18.00 -17.99
C LYS A 196 -12.96 16.96 -17.96
N ASP A 197 -12.71 15.79 -18.54
CA ASP A 197 -13.59 14.62 -18.56
C ASP A 197 -13.44 13.73 -17.32
N GLY A 198 -12.58 14.12 -16.36
CA GLY A 198 -12.28 13.36 -15.15
C GLY A 198 -11.28 12.23 -15.37
N ARG A 199 -10.70 12.08 -16.57
CA ARG A 199 -9.68 11.05 -16.81
C ARG A 199 -8.32 11.45 -16.29
N VAL A 200 -7.58 10.46 -15.82
CA VAL A 200 -6.21 10.66 -15.33
C VAL A 200 -5.22 10.26 -16.42
N SER A 201 -4.38 11.21 -16.82
CA SER A 201 -3.21 10.94 -17.66
C SER A 201 -1.95 10.84 -16.79
N PRO A 202 -1.00 9.95 -17.13
CA PRO A 202 0.27 9.88 -16.42
C PRO A 202 1.07 11.17 -16.61
N PHE A 203 1.95 11.47 -15.65
CA PHE A 203 2.94 12.53 -15.83
C PHE A 203 3.83 12.21 -17.03
N ARG A 204 4.05 13.19 -17.91
CA ARG A 204 5.06 13.10 -18.96
C ARG A 204 6.39 13.53 -18.38
N LEU A 205 7.32 12.60 -18.26
CA LEU A 205 8.69 12.90 -17.87
C LEU A 205 9.48 13.23 -19.14
N SER A 206 10.01 14.45 -19.23
CA SER A 206 11.01 14.82 -20.22
C SER A 206 12.40 14.67 -19.59
N LEU A 207 13.31 14.04 -20.31
CA LEU A 207 14.73 14.11 -19.94
C LEU A 207 15.21 15.56 -20.15
N PRO A 208 16.09 16.09 -19.29
CA PRO A 208 16.77 17.34 -19.58
C PRO A 208 17.53 17.20 -20.90
N GLU A 209 17.59 18.28 -21.70
CA GLU A 209 18.43 18.29 -22.90
C GLU A 209 19.86 17.92 -22.51
N GLN A 210 20.41 16.90 -23.17
CA GLN A 210 21.82 16.58 -22.99
C GLN A 210 22.62 17.79 -23.49
N PRO A 211 23.60 18.30 -22.73
CA PRO A 211 24.49 19.32 -23.23
C PRO A 211 25.17 18.79 -24.49
N SER A 212 25.15 19.60 -25.56
CA SER A 212 25.79 19.25 -26.82
C SER A 212 27.25 18.87 -26.54
N LEU A 213 27.63 17.65 -26.91
CA LEU A 213 29.04 17.26 -26.88
C LEU A 213 29.81 18.24 -27.78
N PRO A 214 30.96 18.77 -27.33
CA PRO A 214 31.80 19.57 -28.20
C PRO A 214 32.16 18.73 -29.44
N PRO A 215 32.26 19.34 -30.63
CA PRO A 215 32.66 18.64 -31.82
C PRO A 215 33.99 17.92 -31.56
N PRO A 216 34.17 16.69 -32.09
CA PRO A 216 35.44 16.01 -31.97
C PRO A 216 36.56 16.92 -32.50
N PRO A 217 37.73 16.97 -31.85
CA PRO A 217 38.83 17.79 -32.32
C PRO A 217 39.16 17.39 -33.77
N ASP A 218 39.22 18.39 -34.65
CA ASP A 218 39.61 18.21 -36.04
C ASP A 218 40.87 17.34 -36.09
N GLN A 219 40.77 16.19 -36.75
CA GLN A 219 41.94 15.43 -37.17
C GLN A 219 42.57 16.21 -38.33
N THR A 220 43.25 17.31 -38.02
CA THR A 220 44.16 17.95 -38.96
C THR A 220 45.34 17.01 -39.18
N SER A 221 45.25 16.29 -40.29
CA SER A 221 46.30 15.89 -41.22
C SER A 221 47.74 16.03 -40.71
N SER A 222 48.43 14.90 -40.58
CA SER A 222 49.88 14.77 -40.72
C SER A 222 50.17 13.50 -41.51
#